data_AF-A0A538M1M7-F1
#
_entry.id   AF-A0A538M1M7-F1
#
_cell.length_a   1.000
_cell.length_b   1.000
_cell.length_c   1.000
_cell.angle_alpha   90.00
_cell.angle_beta   90.00
_cell.angle_gamma   90.00
#
_symmetry.space_group_name_H-M   'P 1'
#
loop_
_entity.id
_entity.type
_entity.pdbx_description
1 polymer ?
#
loop_
_entity_poly.entity_id
_entity_poly.type
_entity_poly.pdbx_seq_one_letter_code
_entity_poly.pdbx_strand_id
1 'polypeptide(L)'
;MNRLALAGVALLVACLATGSTAVASGGTKVCVPTEQGKPLVTPKKGVCKSHYTLTEFAAAGKEGSEGESALSAEERALLKDVLPHIKYLGSGVGGMPTIQFSGVNVQIVNGEGKTASANGEGNLVIGYDEAAEAEQTGSHDLILGEQQTYTSYGGILAGSGNAITDPFASVSGGRGNIAEGEYASVSGGFGNTASGREASVSGGGRNTASDTEASVSGGFNNLANSIGASVSSGSGNTASAAAASVSGGSRNNASGEAASVSGGENNTASGEAASIFGGTGLEASAPFDAKP
;
A
#
# COMPACT_ATOMS: atom_id res chain seq x y z
N MET A 1 -51.50 -37.14 9.83
CA MET A 1 -52.62 -36.25 9.51
C MET A 1 -52.71 -36.07 8.00
N ASN A 2 -53.91 -36.30 7.47
CA ASN A 2 -54.40 -36.24 6.08
C ASN A 2 -53.75 -35.20 5.15
N ARG A 3 -53.28 -35.59 3.95
CA ARG A 3 -53.96 -35.69 2.61
C ARG A 3 -54.01 -34.37 1.82
N LEU A 4 -53.49 -34.39 0.58
CA LEU A 4 -54.14 -34.09 -0.72
C LEU A 4 -53.03 -34.15 -1.80
N ALA A 5 -52.94 -35.15 -2.69
CA ALA A 5 -53.75 -35.42 -3.90
C ALA A 5 -53.51 -34.36 -5.02
N LEU A 6 -53.32 -34.66 -6.31
CA LEU A 6 -53.54 -35.88 -7.09
C LEU A 6 -52.87 -35.71 -8.48
N ALA A 7 -52.45 -36.84 -9.05
CA ALA A 7 -52.09 -37.02 -10.45
C ALA A 7 -53.31 -37.07 -11.39
N GLY A 8 -53.09 -36.94 -12.71
CA GLY A 8 -54.07 -37.19 -13.77
C GLY A 8 -53.43 -36.96 -15.14
N VAL A 9 -52.77 -37.96 -15.74
CA VAL A 9 -53.30 -38.98 -16.68
C VAL A 9 -53.55 -38.43 -18.08
N ALA A 10 -52.86 -39.06 -19.03
CA ALA A 10 -52.93 -38.89 -20.47
C ALA A 10 -54.22 -39.44 -21.07
N LEU A 11 -54.66 -38.88 -22.21
CA LEU A 11 -55.37 -39.65 -23.24
C LEU A 11 -55.17 -39.04 -24.64
N LEU A 12 -54.79 -39.93 -25.57
CA LEU A 12 -54.67 -39.72 -27.01
C LEU A 12 -56.04 -39.43 -27.65
N VAL A 13 -56.11 -38.47 -28.58
CA VAL A 13 -57.04 -38.53 -29.72
C VAL A 13 -56.29 -38.06 -30.96
N ALA A 14 -56.27 -38.92 -31.98
CA ALA A 14 -55.73 -38.66 -33.30
C ALA A 14 -56.70 -37.80 -34.13
N CYS A 15 -56.21 -36.72 -34.73
CA CYS A 15 -56.84 -36.10 -35.89
C CYS A 15 -55.81 -36.02 -37.02
N LEU A 16 -56.05 -36.82 -38.05
CA LEU A 16 -55.48 -36.65 -39.38
C LEU A 16 -55.92 -35.29 -39.94
N ALA A 17 -54.96 -34.39 -40.15
CA ALA A 17 -55.08 -33.29 -41.08
C ALA A 17 -53.75 -33.13 -41.82
N THR A 18 -53.78 -33.49 -43.08
CA THR A 18 -52.77 -33.26 -44.11
C THR A 18 -52.26 -31.82 -44.09
N GLY A 19 -50.96 -31.62 -43.98
CA GLY A 19 -50.39 -30.27 -44.03
C GLY A 19 -48.88 -30.26 -43.88
N SER A 20 -48.18 -30.55 -44.98
CA SER A 20 -46.81 -30.14 -45.29
C SER A 20 -45.75 -30.33 -44.20
N THR A 21 -45.06 -31.47 -44.25
CA THR A 21 -43.71 -31.59 -43.71
C THR A 21 -42.78 -30.62 -44.44
N ALA A 22 -42.55 -29.43 -43.89
CA ALA A 22 -41.40 -28.62 -44.27
C ALA A 22 -40.17 -29.25 -43.61
N VAL A 23 -39.69 -30.36 -44.18
CA VAL A 23 -38.33 -30.84 -43.92
C VAL A 23 -37.42 -29.82 -44.58
N ALA A 24 -36.94 -28.83 -43.83
CA ALA A 24 -35.78 -28.06 -44.25
C ALA A 24 -34.55 -28.95 -44.10
N SER A 25 -34.34 -29.84 -45.08
CA SER A 25 -33.15 -30.68 -45.22
C SER A 25 -31.94 -29.93 -45.79
N GLY A 26 -31.99 -28.59 -45.84
CA GLY A 26 -30.87 -27.75 -46.27
C GLY A 26 -30.06 -27.30 -45.05
N GLY A 27 -28.75 -27.48 -45.09
CA GLY A 27 -27.87 -26.97 -44.02
C GLY A 27 -28.04 -25.45 -43.87
N THR A 28 -27.77 -24.91 -42.68
CA THR A 28 -27.82 -23.46 -42.47
C THR A 28 -26.89 -22.78 -43.47
N LYS A 29 -27.43 -21.86 -44.28
CA LYS A 29 -26.68 -21.12 -45.30
C LYS A 29 -26.33 -19.73 -44.78
N VAL A 30 -25.04 -19.40 -44.79
CA VAL A 30 -24.53 -18.09 -44.38
C VAL A 30 -23.62 -17.54 -45.48
N CYS A 31 -23.68 -16.23 -45.70
CA CYS A 31 -22.73 -15.55 -46.56
C CYS A 31 -21.49 -15.18 -45.74
N VAL A 32 -20.37 -15.81 -46.07
CA VAL A 32 -19.06 -15.55 -45.45
C VAL A 32 -18.30 -14.53 -46.32
N PRO A 33 -17.83 -13.41 -45.77
CA PRO A 33 -17.06 -12.43 -46.53
C PRO A 33 -15.74 -13.04 -47.01
N THR A 34 -15.27 -12.60 -48.18
CA THR A 34 -13.98 -13.02 -48.74
C THR A 34 -12.77 -12.32 -48.09
N GLU A 35 -13.02 -11.31 -47.26
CA GLU A 35 -12.01 -10.55 -46.51
C GLU A 35 -12.26 -10.68 -45.01
N GLN A 36 -11.19 -10.77 -44.22
CA GLN A 36 -11.27 -10.82 -42.76
C GLN A 36 -11.81 -9.50 -42.18
N GLY A 37 -12.45 -9.57 -41.01
CA GLY A 37 -12.96 -8.39 -40.29
C GLY A 37 -14.35 -7.88 -40.73
N LYS A 38 -14.99 -8.51 -41.73
CA LYS A 38 -16.38 -8.22 -42.12
C LYS A 38 -17.37 -9.19 -41.44
N PRO A 39 -18.60 -8.75 -41.11
CA PRO A 39 -19.57 -9.60 -40.41
C PRO A 39 -20.14 -10.69 -41.32
N LEU A 40 -20.53 -11.82 -40.74
CA LEU A 40 -21.34 -12.84 -41.42
C LEU A 40 -22.74 -12.28 -41.71
N VAL A 41 -23.28 -12.53 -42.90
CA VAL A 41 -24.62 -12.04 -43.28
C VAL A 41 -25.53 -13.17 -43.76
N THR A 42 -26.83 -13.01 -43.51
CA THR A 42 -27.84 -13.95 -43.99
C THR A 42 -28.06 -13.78 -45.50
N PRO A 43 -28.12 -14.87 -46.29
CA PRO A 43 -28.41 -14.79 -47.72
C PRO A 43 -29.81 -14.23 -47.97
N LYS A 44 -29.96 -13.28 -48.91
CA LYS A 44 -31.27 -12.83 -49.37
C LYS A 44 -31.67 -13.65 -50.59
N LYS A 45 -32.77 -14.40 -50.49
CA LYS A 45 -33.26 -15.31 -51.55
C LYS A 45 -32.18 -16.32 -52.02
N GLY A 46 -31.33 -16.79 -51.10
CA GLY A 46 -30.25 -17.72 -51.42
C GLY A 46 -29.04 -17.09 -52.13
N VAL A 47 -28.96 -15.77 -52.23
CA VAL A 47 -27.87 -15.05 -52.90
C VAL A 47 -27.12 -14.16 -51.91
N CYS A 48 -25.78 -14.16 -52.02
CA CYS A 48 -24.89 -13.30 -51.27
C CYS A 48 -24.54 -12.03 -52.05
N LYS A 49 -24.18 -10.96 -51.33
CA LYS A 49 -23.67 -9.73 -51.96
C LYS A 49 -22.29 -10.01 -52.61
N SER A 50 -21.86 -9.13 -53.52
CA SER A 50 -20.46 -9.14 -54.00
C SER A 50 -19.49 -9.17 -52.82
N HIS A 51 -18.38 -9.91 -52.95
CA HIS A 51 -17.37 -10.17 -51.90
C HIS A 51 -17.83 -11.05 -50.73
N TYR A 52 -18.90 -11.84 -50.93
CA TYR A 52 -19.34 -12.86 -49.98
C TYR A 52 -19.63 -14.20 -50.68
N THR A 53 -19.20 -15.29 -50.06
CA THR A 53 -19.39 -16.66 -50.54
C THR A 53 -20.50 -17.35 -49.74
N LEU A 54 -21.46 -17.94 -50.44
CA LEU A 54 -22.53 -18.73 -49.81
C LEU A 54 -21.94 -20.04 -49.27
N THR A 55 -21.98 -20.21 -47.96
CA THR A 55 -21.46 -21.40 -47.27
C THR A 55 -22.60 -22.17 -46.62
N GLU A 56 -22.67 -23.47 -46.87
CA GLU A 56 -23.67 -24.38 -46.30
C GLU A 56 -23.02 -25.26 -45.23
N PHE A 57 -23.49 -25.14 -43.98
CA PHE A 57 -22.99 -25.95 -42.87
C PHE A 57 -23.62 -27.35 -42.91
N ALA A 58 -23.04 -28.26 -43.69
CA ALA A 58 -23.49 -29.66 -43.77
C ALA A 58 -22.64 -30.63 -42.91
N ALA A 59 -21.43 -30.22 -42.52
CA ALA A 59 -20.55 -30.93 -41.59
C ALA A 59 -19.58 -29.93 -40.94
N ALA A 60 -19.05 -30.26 -39.75
CA ALA A 60 -17.99 -29.45 -39.14
C ALA A 60 -16.78 -29.40 -40.10
N GLY A 61 -16.44 -28.20 -40.58
CA GLY A 61 -15.21 -27.98 -41.33
C GLY A 61 -13.98 -28.17 -40.44
N LYS A 62 -12.79 -28.28 -41.05
CA LYS A 62 -11.55 -28.16 -40.27
C LYS A 62 -11.54 -26.78 -39.61
N GLU A 63 -11.16 -26.73 -38.34
CA GLU A 63 -10.92 -25.47 -37.64
C GLU A 63 -9.94 -24.63 -38.48
N GLY A 64 -10.28 -23.37 -38.71
CA GLY A 64 -9.40 -22.45 -39.44
C GLY A 64 -8.11 -22.24 -38.65
N SER A 65 -7.07 -21.71 -39.30
CA SER A 65 -5.90 -21.23 -38.56
C SER A 65 -6.35 -20.24 -37.48
N GLU A 66 -5.78 -20.35 -36.28
CA GLU A 66 -5.95 -19.37 -35.20
C GLU A 66 -5.81 -17.97 -35.83
N GLY A 67 -6.81 -17.10 -35.62
CA GLY A 67 -6.73 -15.73 -36.13
C GLY A 67 -5.48 -15.04 -35.58
N GLU A 68 -4.92 -14.06 -36.30
CA GLU A 68 -3.75 -13.32 -35.82
C GLU A 68 -4.05 -12.67 -34.47
N SER A 69 -3.60 -13.34 -33.41
CA SER A 69 -3.54 -12.82 -32.06
C SER A 69 -2.50 -11.70 -32.05
N ALA A 70 -2.85 -10.54 -31.50
CA ALA A 70 -1.88 -9.46 -31.26
C ALA A 70 -0.74 -9.88 -30.31
N LEU A 71 -0.92 -10.99 -29.57
CA LEU A 71 0.08 -11.59 -28.69
C LEU A 71 0.84 -12.71 -29.41
N SER A 72 2.15 -12.73 -29.22
CA SER A 72 3.05 -13.84 -29.57
C SER A 72 2.65 -15.15 -28.87
N ALA A 73 3.20 -16.27 -29.33
CA ALA A 73 2.93 -17.56 -28.71
C ALA A 73 3.47 -17.62 -27.28
N GLU A 74 4.63 -16.99 -27.03
CA GLU A 74 5.26 -16.89 -25.72
C GLU A 74 4.39 -16.10 -24.73
N GLU A 75 3.83 -14.96 -25.15
CA GLU A 75 2.94 -14.15 -24.30
C GLU A 75 1.65 -14.91 -23.93
N ARG A 76 1.10 -15.70 -24.86
CA ARG A 76 -0.08 -16.54 -24.58
C ARG A 76 0.23 -17.65 -23.57
N ALA A 77 1.42 -18.23 -23.63
CA ALA A 77 1.85 -19.25 -22.66
C ALA A 77 2.02 -18.61 -21.27
N LEU A 78 2.73 -17.49 -21.17
CA LEU A 78 2.92 -16.77 -19.91
C LEU A 78 1.59 -16.36 -19.29
N LEU A 79 0.65 -15.84 -20.08
CA LEU A 79 -0.65 -15.44 -19.58
C LEU A 79 -1.45 -16.63 -19.01
N LYS A 80 -1.37 -17.81 -19.64
CA LYS A 80 -2.02 -19.04 -19.11
C LYS A 80 -1.45 -19.46 -17.77
N ASP A 81 -0.17 -19.18 -17.49
CA ASP A 81 0.47 -19.48 -16.21
C ASP A 81 0.10 -18.44 -15.13
N VAL A 82 -0.11 -17.17 -15.51
CA VAL A 82 -0.43 -16.08 -14.57
C VAL A 82 -1.93 -16.04 -14.20
N LEU A 83 -2.83 -16.27 -15.16
CA LEU A 83 -4.29 -16.12 -14.96
C LEU A 83 -4.88 -16.95 -13.80
N PRO A 84 -4.42 -18.18 -13.50
CA PRO A 84 -4.89 -18.92 -12.32
C PRO A 84 -4.65 -18.20 -10.99
N HIS A 85 -3.68 -17.28 -10.95
CA HIS A 85 -3.28 -16.56 -9.76
C HIS A 85 -3.94 -15.18 -9.61
N ILE A 86 -4.61 -14.66 -10.64
CA ILE A 86 -5.23 -13.33 -10.63
C ILE A 86 -6.72 -13.45 -10.95
N LYS A 87 -7.57 -12.98 -10.02
CA LYS A 87 -9.01 -13.00 -10.16
C LYS A 87 -9.59 -11.60 -10.05
N TYR A 88 -10.35 -11.17 -11.05
CA TYR A 88 -11.20 -9.99 -10.95
C TYR A 88 -12.56 -10.38 -10.34
N LEU A 89 -12.91 -9.72 -9.24
CA LEU A 89 -14.20 -9.84 -8.58
C LEU A 89 -15.02 -8.60 -8.90
N GLY A 90 -16.12 -8.75 -9.65
CA GLY A 90 -17.04 -7.63 -9.93
C GLY A 90 -17.72 -7.05 -8.69
N SER A 91 -17.73 -7.80 -7.59
CA SER A 91 -18.14 -7.34 -6.26
C SER A 91 -17.27 -8.03 -5.20
N GLY A 92 -16.27 -7.32 -4.70
CA GLY A 92 -15.27 -7.79 -3.74
C GLY A 92 -15.33 -6.98 -2.44
N VAL A 93 -14.22 -6.32 -2.07
CA VAL A 93 -14.12 -5.55 -0.81
C VAL A 93 -15.14 -4.42 -0.82
N GLY A 94 -16.01 -4.37 0.20
CA GLY A 94 -17.07 -3.37 0.29
C GLY A 94 -18.10 -3.41 -0.84
N GLY A 95 -18.16 -4.51 -1.61
CA GLY A 95 -19.02 -4.64 -2.78
C GLY A 95 -18.45 -4.05 -4.07
N MET A 96 -17.24 -3.49 -4.03
CA MET A 96 -16.58 -2.83 -5.16
C MET A 96 -15.74 -3.81 -5.99
N PRO A 97 -15.47 -3.51 -7.28
CA PRO A 97 -14.50 -4.22 -8.08
C PRO A 97 -13.18 -4.46 -7.33
N THR A 98 -12.66 -5.69 -7.35
CA THR A 98 -11.43 -6.06 -6.63
C THR A 98 -10.60 -7.01 -7.47
N ILE A 99 -9.31 -6.71 -7.63
CA ILE A 99 -8.33 -7.67 -8.16
C ILE A 99 -7.76 -8.44 -6.96
N GLN A 100 -7.86 -9.77 -7.01
CA GLN A 100 -7.35 -10.67 -5.98
C GLN A 100 -6.22 -11.52 -6.54
N PHE A 101 -5.10 -11.56 -5.83
CA PHE A 101 -3.97 -12.45 -6.10
C PHE A 101 -4.06 -13.67 -5.16
N SER A 102 -3.83 -14.88 -5.68
CA SER A 102 -3.94 -16.13 -4.92
C SER A 102 -2.78 -17.08 -5.22
N GLY A 103 -2.11 -17.54 -4.15
CA GLY A 103 -0.98 -18.47 -4.25
C GLY A 103 0.28 -17.86 -4.88
N VAL A 104 0.39 -16.53 -4.95
CA VAL A 104 1.54 -15.79 -5.47
C VAL A 104 1.87 -14.58 -4.59
N ASN A 105 3.12 -14.13 -4.64
CA ASN A 105 3.53 -12.85 -4.09
C ASN A 105 3.37 -11.74 -5.14
N VAL A 106 3.07 -10.52 -4.70
CA VAL A 106 3.17 -9.33 -5.54
C VAL A 106 4.45 -8.62 -5.13
N GLN A 107 5.36 -8.45 -6.09
CA GLN A 107 6.61 -7.73 -5.89
C GLN A 107 6.65 -6.54 -6.82
N ILE A 108 6.87 -5.35 -6.26
CA ILE A 108 7.05 -4.10 -7.00
C ILE A 108 8.54 -3.76 -6.89
N VAL A 109 9.19 -3.58 -8.03
CA VAL A 109 10.65 -3.35 -8.13
C VAL A 109 10.93 -2.11 -8.95
N ASN A 110 12.03 -1.44 -8.67
CA ASN A 110 12.48 -0.24 -9.37
C ASN A 110 13.30 -0.53 -10.65
N GLY A 111 13.48 -1.80 -11.00
CA GLY A 111 14.19 -2.24 -12.21
C GLY A 111 15.72 -2.23 -12.13
N GLU A 112 16.33 -1.79 -11.03
CA GLU A 112 17.80 -1.64 -10.93
C GLU A 112 18.52 -2.89 -10.40
N GLY A 113 17.77 -3.94 -10.02
CA GLY A 113 18.32 -5.23 -9.61
C GLY A 113 18.96 -5.26 -8.21
N LYS A 114 18.80 -4.21 -7.41
CA LYS A 114 19.30 -4.12 -6.02
C LYS A 114 18.38 -3.24 -5.16
N THR A 115 18.33 -3.49 -3.86
CA THR A 115 17.52 -2.70 -2.92
C THR A 115 18.12 -1.32 -2.63
N ALA A 116 19.45 -1.23 -2.52
CA ALA A 116 20.17 0.01 -2.22
C ALA A 116 20.32 0.88 -3.47
N SER A 117 19.19 1.34 -3.99
CA SER A 117 19.09 2.30 -5.09
C SER A 117 17.73 2.99 -5.08
N ALA A 118 17.71 4.20 -5.62
CA ALA A 118 16.54 5.08 -5.63
C ALA A 118 16.47 5.79 -6.98
N ASN A 119 15.37 5.57 -7.71
CA ASN A 119 15.10 6.17 -9.02
C ASN A 119 13.64 6.67 -9.15
N GLY A 120 12.89 6.75 -8.05
CA GLY A 120 11.48 7.12 -8.01
C GLY A 120 10.50 5.99 -8.35
N GLU A 121 10.99 4.83 -8.81
CA GLU A 121 10.16 3.67 -9.17
C GLU A 121 10.18 2.61 -8.07
N GLY A 122 9.30 1.61 -8.20
CA GLY A 122 9.27 0.48 -7.26
C GLY A 122 8.38 0.69 -6.02
N ASN A 123 7.58 1.76 -5.98
CA ASN A 123 6.74 2.14 -4.83
C ASN A 123 5.31 1.62 -4.95
N LEU A 124 4.66 1.30 -3.81
CA LEU A 124 3.21 1.11 -3.73
C LEU A 124 2.56 2.39 -3.18
N VAL A 125 1.88 3.13 -4.05
CA VAL A 125 1.15 4.35 -3.68
C VAL A 125 -0.35 4.04 -3.53
N ILE A 126 -0.90 4.27 -2.34
CA ILE A 126 -2.33 4.10 -2.02
C ILE A 126 -2.93 5.49 -1.74
N GLY A 127 -3.63 6.02 -2.75
CA GLY A 127 -4.06 7.42 -2.78
C GLY A 127 -3.47 8.12 -4.01
N TYR A 128 -3.46 9.45 -4.04
CA TYR A 128 -2.85 10.22 -5.12
C TYR A 128 -1.56 10.93 -4.70
N ASP A 129 -1.25 10.95 -3.41
CA ASP A 129 -0.10 11.64 -2.80
C ASP A 129 -0.04 13.17 -3.05
N GLU A 130 -0.69 13.74 -4.08
CA GLU A 130 -0.91 15.18 -4.30
C GLU A 130 0.27 16.11 -3.93
N ALA A 131 1.52 15.66 -4.15
CA ALA A 131 2.71 16.30 -3.60
C ALA A 131 3.44 17.16 -4.65
N ALA A 132 2.79 18.21 -5.14
CA ALA A 132 3.29 19.03 -6.26
C ALA A 132 4.70 19.62 -6.06
N GLU A 133 5.15 19.81 -4.82
CA GLU A 133 6.43 20.44 -4.45
C GLU A 133 7.37 19.50 -3.67
N ALA A 134 7.00 18.24 -3.45
CA ALA A 134 7.80 17.29 -2.66
C ALA A 134 8.80 16.53 -3.53
N GLU A 135 9.98 16.20 -2.97
CA GLU A 135 10.93 15.31 -3.62
C GLU A 135 10.50 13.85 -3.43
N GLN A 136 10.22 13.17 -4.54
CA GLN A 136 9.68 11.80 -4.61
C GLN A 136 10.59 10.89 -5.44
N THR A 137 11.87 10.90 -5.09
CA THR A 137 12.93 10.15 -5.79
C THR A 137 13.20 8.78 -5.17
N GLY A 138 12.54 8.46 -4.05
CA GLY A 138 12.71 7.21 -3.34
C GLY A 138 12.12 5.99 -4.05
N SER A 139 12.55 4.81 -3.62
CA SER A 139 12.19 3.52 -4.22
C SER A 139 11.89 2.46 -3.16
N HIS A 140 11.09 1.46 -3.50
CA HIS A 140 10.73 0.35 -2.60
C HIS A 140 9.91 0.80 -1.37
N ASP A 141 9.15 1.88 -1.50
CA ASP A 141 8.39 2.48 -0.42
C ASP A 141 6.91 2.10 -0.46
N LEU A 142 6.28 2.09 0.73
CA LEU A 142 4.83 2.04 0.89
C LEU A 142 4.31 3.43 1.26
N ILE A 143 3.54 4.04 0.37
CA ILE A 143 3.08 5.43 0.48
C ILE A 143 1.55 5.46 0.63
N LEU A 144 1.07 6.11 1.70
CA LEU A 144 -0.35 6.30 1.96
C LEU A 144 -0.66 7.77 2.29
N GLY A 145 -1.73 8.30 1.71
CA GLY A 145 -2.20 9.65 1.99
C GLY A 145 -1.66 10.68 1.01
N GLU A 146 -1.27 11.86 1.51
CA GLU A 146 -0.95 13.05 0.70
C GLU A 146 0.33 13.77 1.16
N GLN A 147 0.92 14.54 0.25
CA GLN A 147 2.05 15.44 0.39
C GLN A 147 3.30 14.78 0.95
N GLN A 148 3.55 13.51 0.62
CA GLN A 148 4.69 12.77 1.16
C GLN A 148 6.00 13.15 0.44
N THR A 149 7.10 13.23 1.20
CA THR A 149 8.47 13.36 0.69
C THR A 149 9.24 12.07 0.97
N TYR A 150 9.86 11.49 -0.05
CA TYR A 150 10.65 10.27 0.08
C TYR A 150 11.78 10.26 -0.95
N THR A 151 13.03 10.16 -0.49
CA THR A 151 14.21 10.31 -1.35
C THR A 151 15.22 9.17 -1.23
N SER A 152 14.91 8.14 -0.42
CA SER A 152 15.78 6.98 -0.18
C SER A 152 15.08 5.67 -0.55
N TYR A 153 15.17 4.62 0.26
CA TYR A 153 14.50 3.37 -0.05
C TYR A 153 14.05 2.55 1.15
N GLY A 154 13.03 1.71 0.92
CA GLY A 154 12.57 0.72 1.88
C GLY A 154 11.78 1.30 3.06
N GLY A 155 11.13 2.45 2.85
CA GLY A 155 10.40 3.17 3.87
C GLY A 155 8.88 3.01 3.81
N ILE A 156 8.23 3.57 4.84
CA ILE A 156 6.77 3.57 4.99
C ILE A 156 6.33 4.99 5.35
N LEU A 157 5.36 5.54 4.63
CA LEU A 157 4.74 6.83 4.94
C LEU A 157 3.23 6.67 4.93
N ALA A 158 2.59 7.18 5.98
CA ALA A 158 1.16 7.38 6.00
C ALA A 158 0.81 8.74 6.58
N GLY A 159 -0.31 9.33 6.18
CA GLY A 159 -0.83 10.59 6.73
C GLY A 159 -0.75 11.75 5.74
N SER A 160 -0.35 12.94 6.21
CA SER A 160 -0.34 14.16 5.40
C SER A 160 0.95 14.94 5.62
N GLY A 161 1.73 15.18 4.56
CA GLY A 161 2.90 16.04 4.64
C GLY A 161 4.06 15.47 5.46
N ASN A 162 4.30 14.16 5.42
CA ASN A 162 5.43 13.54 6.14
C ASN A 162 6.63 13.34 5.22
N ALA A 163 7.82 13.21 5.81
CA ALA A 163 9.07 13.04 5.07
C ALA A 163 9.90 11.87 5.61
N ILE A 164 10.45 11.08 4.70
CA ILE A 164 11.57 10.18 4.96
C ILE A 164 12.70 10.45 3.97
N THR A 165 13.95 10.45 4.42
CA THR A 165 15.08 10.79 3.53
C THR A 165 16.28 9.86 3.66
N ASP A 166 16.21 8.88 4.56
CA ASP A 166 17.27 7.90 4.79
C ASP A 166 16.75 6.46 4.68
N PRO A 167 17.65 5.47 4.48
CA PRO A 167 17.25 4.08 4.27
C PRO A 167 16.44 3.52 5.44
N PHE A 168 15.37 2.79 5.08
CA PHE A 168 14.52 2.07 6.03
C PHE A 168 13.85 2.96 7.10
N ALA A 169 13.80 4.27 6.90
CA ALA A 169 13.09 5.18 7.76
C ALA A 169 11.57 5.01 7.63
N SER A 170 10.81 5.32 8.69
CA SER A 170 9.36 5.13 8.70
C SER A 170 8.60 6.24 9.42
N VAL A 171 7.49 6.65 8.83
CA VAL A 171 6.48 7.49 9.44
C VAL A 171 5.11 6.82 9.32
N SER A 172 4.63 6.22 10.40
CA SER A 172 3.40 5.40 10.36
C SER A 172 2.10 6.21 10.27
N GLY A 173 2.14 7.54 10.37
CA GLY A 173 0.95 8.38 10.38
C GLY A 173 1.20 9.84 10.76
N GLY A 174 0.10 10.57 10.95
CA GLY A 174 0.13 11.94 11.45
C GLY A 174 0.40 12.99 10.38
N ARG A 175 0.82 14.18 10.81
CA ARG A 175 1.00 15.33 9.94
C ARG A 175 2.34 16.04 10.18
N GLY A 176 3.10 16.29 9.12
CA GLY A 176 4.32 17.10 9.20
C GLY A 176 5.45 16.42 9.96
N ASN A 177 5.49 15.09 10.02
CA ASN A 177 6.53 14.34 10.71
C ASN A 177 7.70 14.04 9.77
N ILE A 178 8.92 14.01 10.31
CA ILE A 178 10.17 13.82 9.56
C ILE A 178 10.96 12.66 10.20
N ALA A 179 11.31 11.64 9.43
CA ALA A 179 12.26 10.60 9.82
C ALA A 179 13.42 10.57 8.82
N GLU A 180 14.56 11.17 9.19
CA GLU A 180 15.67 11.46 8.27
C GLU A 180 16.99 10.77 8.65
N GLY A 181 16.98 9.89 9.66
CA GLY A 181 18.11 9.02 9.97
C GLY A 181 17.90 7.57 9.50
N GLU A 182 18.98 6.86 9.21
CA GLU A 182 18.94 5.42 8.89
C GLU A 182 18.19 4.65 10.01
N TYR A 183 17.19 3.86 9.64
CA TYR A 183 16.29 3.15 10.58
C TYR A 183 15.48 4.05 11.55
N ALA A 184 15.42 5.37 11.32
CA ALA A 184 14.66 6.26 12.17
C ALA A 184 13.15 5.98 12.05
N SER A 185 12.42 6.22 13.14
CA SER A 185 10.97 5.99 13.16
C SER A 185 10.19 7.08 13.87
N VAL A 186 9.09 7.50 13.25
CA VAL A 186 8.07 8.32 13.88
C VAL A 186 6.72 7.60 13.80
N SER A 187 6.15 7.19 14.92
CA SER A 187 4.89 6.41 14.88
C SER A 187 3.67 7.28 14.54
N GLY A 188 3.74 8.60 14.70
CA GLY A 188 2.70 9.54 14.29
C GLY A 188 2.77 10.88 15.02
N GLY A 189 1.63 11.57 15.13
CA GLY A 189 1.53 12.87 15.79
C GLY A 189 1.69 14.06 14.84
N PHE A 190 2.12 15.20 15.37
CA PHE A 190 2.23 16.45 14.61
C PHE A 190 3.61 17.09 14.72
N GLY A 191 4.32 17.24 13.61
CA GLY A 191 5.56 18.00 13.58
C GLY A 191 6.73 17.35 14.32
N ASN A 192 6.75 16.02 14.44
CA ASN A 192 7.84 15.30 15.12
C ASN A 192 9.04 15.07 14.18
N THR A 193 10.24 15.00 14.73
CA THR A 193 11.49 14.78 13.96
C THR A 193 12.33 13.68 14.61
N ALA A 194 12.67 12.64 13.86
CA ALA A 194 13.66 11.63 14.22
C ALA A 194 14.80 11.66 13.18
N SER A 195 15.93 12.26 13.52
CA SER A 195 17.03 12.51 12.57
C SER A 195 18.33 11.78 12.85
N GLY A 196 18.46 11.17 14.03
CA GLY A 196 19.58 10.28 14.33
C GLY A 196 19.39 8.87 13.76
N ARG A 197 20.50 8.14 13.59
CA ARG A 197 20.47 6.71 13.26
C ARG A 197 19.74 5.94 14.36
N GLU A 198 18.78 5.10 14.00
CA GLU A 198 17.93 4.35 14.94
C GLU A 198 17.16 5.25 15.94
N ALA A 199 17.04 6.56 15.67
CA ALA A 199 16.29 7.46 16.52
C ALA A 199 14.79 7.18 16.43
N SER A 200 14.06 7.41 17.52
CA SER A 200 12.62 7.13 17.58
C SER A 200 11.81 8.23 18.24
N VAL A 201 10.67 8.56 17.63
CA VAL A 201 9.63 9.37 18.26
C VAL A 201 8.30 8.64 18.20
N SER A 202 7.78 8.19 19.34
CA SER A 202 6.54 7.38 19.35
C SER A 202 5.27 8.20 19.14
N GLY A 203 5.32 9.53 19.22
CA GLY A 203 4.18 10.40 18.92
C GLY A 203 4.25 11.75 19.62
N GLY A 204 3.08 12.34 19.87
CA GLY A 204 2.97 13.68 20.46
C GLY A 204 3.11 14.78 19.42
N GLY A 205 3.61 15.96 19.82
CA GLY A 205 3.78 17.09 18.91
C GLY A 205 5.10 17.83 19.08
N ARG A 206 5.77 18.15 17.98
CA ARG A 206 7.02 18.91 17.97
C ARG A 206 8.16 18.28 18.79
N ASN A 207 8.18 16.96 18.90
CA ASN A 207 9.26 16.25 19.58
C ASN A 207 10.43 16.02 18.62
N THR A 208 11.66 16.08 19.10
CA THR A 208 12.87 15.89 18.30
C THR A 208 13.80 14.87 18.96
N ALA A 209 14.15 13.81 18.23
CA ALA A 209 15.20 12.84 18.57
C ALA A 209 16.29 12.90 17.48
N SER A 210 17.46 13.48 17.76
CA SER A 210 18.38 13.92 16.69
C SER A 210 19.79 13.31 16.70
N ASP A 211 20.04 12.30 17.53
CA ASP A 211 21.31 11.58 17.55
C ASP A 211 21.07 10.07 17.63
N THR A 212 22.12 9.29 17.50
CA THR A 212 22.09 7.82 17.44
C THR A 212 21.37 7.24 18.66
N GLU A 213 20.38 6.39 18.43
CA GLU A 213 19.56 5.75 19.49
C GLU A 213 18.78 6.74 20.39
N ALA A 214 18.74 8.04 20.04
CA ALA A 214 17.96 9.02 20.79
C ALA A 214 16.47 8.70 20.70
N SER A 215 15.73 8.90 21.79
CA SER A 215 14.30 8.56 21.83
C SER A 215 13.43 9.60 22.53
N VAL A 216 12.25 9.85 21.96
CA VAL A 216 11.18 10.58 22.63
C VAL A 216 9.88 9.78 22.57
N SER A 217 9.40 9.30 23.71
CA SER A 217 8.19 8.45 23.71
C SER A 217 6.90 9.24 23.55
N GLY A 218 6.91 10.56 23.73
CA GLY A 218 5.77 11.43 23.44
C GLY A 218 5.85 12.80 24.11
N GLY A 219 4.69 13.43 24.32
CA GLY A 219 4.59 14.77 24.90
C GLY A 219 4.63 15.88 23.86
N PHE A 220 5.01 17.09 24.29
CA PHE A 220 5.05 18.27 23.42
C PHE A 220 6.39 19.00 23.53
N ASN A 221 7.04 19.27 22.40
CA ASN A 221 8.25 20.08 22.34
C ASN A 221 9.41 19.53 23.20
N ASN A 222 9.58 18.21 23.22
CA ASN A 222 10.70 17.55 23.90
C ASN A 222 11.89 17.33 22.95
N LEU A 223 13.11 17.38 23.49
CA LEU A 223 14.36 17.23 22.74
C LEU A 223 15.26 16.16 23.37
N ALA A 224 15.61 15.14 22.59
CA ALA A 224 16.69 14.20 22.90
C ALA A 224 17.75 14.31 21.78
N ASN A 225 18.90 14.91 22.04
CA ASN A 225 19.86 15.28 20.99
C ASN A 225 21.30 14.82 21.25
N SER A 226 21.46 13.70 21.95
CA SER A 226 22.75 13.05 22.16
C SER A 226 22.57 11.53 22.13
N ILE A 227 23.66 10.80 21.89
CA ILE A 227 23.67 9.32 21.82
C ILE A 227 22.94 8.69 23.01
N GLY A 228 21.92 7.87 22.73
CA GLY A 228 21.12 7.15 23.74
C GLY A 228 20.33 8.06 24.69
N ALA A 229 20.25 9.37 24.43
CA ALA A 229 19.46 10.29 25.24
C ALA A 229 17.97 9.99 25.10
N SER A 230 17.21 10.18 26.17
CA SER A 230 15.78 9.85 26.17
C SER A 230 14.91 10.88 26.88
N VAL A 231 13.74 11.15 26.31
CA VAL A 231 12.66 11.86 26.99
C VAL A 231 11.38 11.04 26.92
N SER A 232 10.86 10.56 28.05
CA SER A 232 9.69 9.69 28.02
C SER A 232 8.39 10.46 27.74
N SER A 233 8.22 11.67 28.29
CA SER A 233 7.01 12.47 28.09
C SER A 233 7.19 13.92 28.57
N GLY A 234 6.07 14.65 28.73
CA GLY A 234 6.03 15.98 29.29
C GLY A 234 6.08 17.09 28.25
N SER A 235 6.47 18.29 28.67
CA SER A 235 6.49 19.48 27.82
C SER A 235 7.79 20.27 27.94
N GLY A 236 8.48 20.50 26.84
CA GLY A 236 9.69 21.34 26.84
C GLY A 236 10.89 20.70 27.54
N ASN A 237 10.94 19.38 27.69
CA ASN A 237 12.05 18.70 28.34
C ASN A 237 13.23 18.49 27.37
N THR A 238 14.45 18.53 27.88
CA THR A 238 15.68 18.35 27.10
C THR A 238 16.59 17.31 27.75
N ALA A 239 17.04 16.32 26.97
CA ALA A 239 18.13 15.41 27.31
C ALA A 239 19.25 15.58 26.27
N SER A 240 20.38 16.17 26.68
CA SER A 240 21.40 16.72 25.76
C SER A 240 22.82 16.23 25.95
N ALA A 241 23.00 15.16 26.72
CA ALA A 241 24.27 14.46 26.86
C ALA A 241 24.08 12.95 26.73
N ALA A 242 25.19 12.22 26.54
CA ALA A 242 25.14 10.79 26.29
C ALA A 242 24.44 10.05 27.44
N ALA A 243 23.50 9.17 27.10
CA ALA A 243 22.66 8.44 28.05
C ALA A 243 21.87 9.32 29.05
N ALA A 244 21.74 10.63 28.80
CA ALA A 244 20.93 11.50 29.64
C ALA A 244 19.44 11.17 29.50
N SER A 245 18.67 11.32 30.58
CA SER A 245 17.25 10.97 30.56
C SER A 245 16.37 11.99 31.28
N VAL A 246 15.19 12.24 30.72
CA VAL A 246 14.12 12.94 31.40
C VAL A 246 12.84 12.11 31.33
N SER A 247 12.36 11.62 32.47
CA SER A 247 11.17 10.75 32.50
C SER A 247 9.86 11.53 32.27
N GLY A 248 9.84 12.84 32.52
CA GLY A 248 8.67 13.67 32.27
C GLY A 248 8.74 15.05 32.92
N GLY A 249 7.57 15.65 33.14
CA GLY A 249 7.45 16.98 33.72
C GLY A 249 7.50 18.11 32.68
N SER A 250 7.89 19.31 33.11
CA SER A 250 7.88 20.51 32.29
C SER A 250 9.22 21.25 32.37
N ARG A 251 9.85 21.52 31.23
CA ARG A 251 11.09 22.31 31.14
C ARG A 251 12.26 21.74 31.97
N ASN A 252 12.36 20.42 32.09
CA ASN A 252 13.50 19.78 32.74
C ASN A 252 14.65 19.61 31.74
N ASN A 253 15.89 19.75 32.21
CA ASN A 253 17.10 19.65 31.41
C ASN A 253 18.09 18.66 32.03
N ALA A 254 18.35 17.54 31.37
CA ALA A 254 19.43 16.62 31.70
C ALA A 254 20.57 16.83 30.67
N SER A 255 21.66 17.48 31.08
CA SER A 255 22.76 17.88 30.19
C SER A 255 24.15 17.38 30.64
N GLY A 256 24.22 16.59 31.70
CA GLY A 256 25.42 15.83 32.07
C GLY A 256 25.37 14.40 31.51
N GLU A 257 26.52 13.80 31.23
CA GLU A 257 26.59 12.39 30.80
C GLU A 257 25.93 11.48 31.85
N ALA A 258 25.03 10.60 31.41
CA ALA A 258 24.21 9.74 32.27
C ALA A 258 23.35 10.49 33.32
N ALA A 259 23.15 11.80 33.18
CA ALA A 259 22.32 12.57 34.09
C ALA A 259 20.83 12.22 33.92
N SER A 260 20.06 12.31 35.01
CA SER A 260 18.63 11.99 34.98
C SER A 260 17.78 13.00 35.71
N VAL A 261 16.64 13.36 35.13
CA VAL A 261 15.56 14.07 35.81
C VAL A 261 14.29 13.22 35.76
N SER A 262 13.84 12.73 36.92
CA SER A 262 12.66 11.85 36.99
C SER A 262 11.34 12.61 36.76
N GLY A 263 11.33 13.94 36.95
CA GLY A 263 10.15 14.77 36.70
C GLY A 263 10.26 16.16 37.32
N GLY A 264 9.11 16.78 37.55
CA GLY A 264 9.02 18.13 38.14
C GLY A 264 9.01 19.24 37.10
N GLU A 265 9.38 20.45 37.51
CA GLU A 265 9.36 21.64 36.66
C GLU A 265 10.66 22.46 36.75
N ASN A 266 11.24 22.84 35.61
CA ASN A 266 12.45 23.68 35.55
C ASN A 266 13.66 23.12 36.32
N ASN A 267 13.85 21.81 36.34
CA ASN A 267 15.01 21.19 36.99
C ASN A 267 16.17 21.02 36.00
N THR A 268 17.41 21.20 36.45
CA THR A 268 18.63 21.04 35.63
C THR A 268 19.64 20.09 36.28
N ALA A 269 19.86 18.93 35.67
CA ALA A 269 20.92 17.99 36.03
C ALA A 269 22.07 18.09 35.01
N SER A 270 23.14 18.80 35.36
CA SER A 270 24.26 19.11 34.46
C SER A 270 25.58 18.43 34.84
N GLY A 271 25.70 17.87 36.04
CA GLY A 271 26.83 17.04 36.43
C GLY A 271 26.80 15.65 35.81
N GLU A 272 27.96 15.03 35.59
CA GLU A 272 28.07 13.62 35.21
C GLU A 272 27.33 12.74 36.24
N ALA A 273 26.43 11.87 35.76
CA ALA A 273 25.58 11.01 36.58
C ALA A 273 24.79 11.76 37.67
N ALA A 274 24.51 13.06 37.48
CA ALA A 274 23.69 13.83 38.40
C ALA A 274 22.21 13.42 38.28
N SER A 275 21.49 13.40 39.40
CA SER A 275 20.10 12.95 39.46
C SER A 275 19.23 13.97 40.19
N ILE A 276 18.05 14.24 39.63
CA ILE A 276 16.98 15.00 40.29
C ILE A 276 15.73 14.12 40.31
N PHE A 277 15.21 13.81 41.50
CA PHE A 277 14.04 12.94 41.64
C PHE A 277 12.72 13.69 41.37
N GLY A 278 12.68 15.01 41.53
CA GLY A 278 11.50 15.82 41.22
C GLY A 278 11.62 17.27 41.68
N GLY A 279 10.50 17.90 42.00
CA GLY A 279 10.49 19.28 42.52
C GLY A 279 10.54 20.37 41.45
N THR A 280 10.90 21.58 41.87
CA THR A 280 10.84 22.78 41.02
C THR A 280 12.10 23.62 41.17
N GLY A 281 12.76 23.94 40.05
CA GLY A 281 13.90 24.85 40.03
C GLY A 281 15.16 24.30 40.71
N LEU A 282 15.34 22.98 40.72
CA LEU A 282 16.52 22.35 41.32
C LEU A 282 17.68 22.28 40.32
N GLU A 283 18.90 22.44 40.82
CA GLU A 283 20.12 22.32 40.04
C GLU A 283 21.06 21.28 40.68
N ALA A 284 21.50 20.30 39.89
CA ALA A 284 22.47 19.28 40.26
C ALA A 284 23.65 19.36 39.29
N SER A 285 24.72 20.06 39.68
CA SER A 285 25.82 20.45 38.79
C SER A 285 27.14 19.74 39.05
N ALA A 286 27.31 19.13 40.23
CA ALA A 286 28.49 18.34 40.52
C ALA A 286 28.33 16.89 40.02
N PRO A 287 29.42 16.20 39.67
CA PRO A 287 29.37 14.76 39.37
C PRO A 287 28.75 13.98 40.53
N PHE A 288 27.84 13.06 40.21
CA PHE A 288 27.09 12.22 41.14
C PHE A 288 26.22 13.00 42.15
N ASP A 289 25.91 14.27 41.89
CA ASP A 289 25.01 15.07 42.74
C ASP A 289 23.58 14.54 42.64
N ALA A 290 22.91 14.42 43.78
CA ALA A 290 21.54 13.95 43.87
C ALA A 290 20.68 14.98 44.60
N LYS A 291 19.62 15.44 43.95
CA LYS A 291 18.61 16.32 44.55
C LYS A 291 17.26 15.61 44.66
N PRO A 292 16.42 16.01 45.64
CA PRO A 292 15.04 15.54 45.78
C PRO A 292 14.18 15.69 44.53
#